data_AF-A0A3M1A7R5-F1
#
_entry.id   AF-A0A3M1A7R5-F1
#
_cell.length_a   1.000
_cell.length_b   1.000
_cell.length_c   1.000
_cell.angle_alpha   90.00
_cell.angle_beta   90.00
_cell.angle_gamma   90.00
#
_symmetry.space_group_name_H-M   'P 1'
#
loop_
_entity.id
_entity.type
_entity.pdbx_description
1 polymer ?
#
loop_
_entity_poly.entity_id
_entity_poly.type
_entity_poly.pdbx_seq_one_letter_code
_entity_poly.pdbx_strand_id
1 'polypeptide(L)'
;MLVYYNVDSNEFKRESQFSSTPAEVNFIFHAPSDYSDIASVTYGYRWFGTVYVDDDFTIPAGKRVTVNPGTAIKVSPGKKIIVNGTFELLGTSSEPITFDKNGSSNWYGIVINSASGSSSRIEYATIKNASYGIYINGASPEIYDTKINNCTYNVYISGGSPDLARNTITYAGMHGVYCTNASPSFSPGTAYGDNVIRENEEIGIYAINNSSVFLGIVDLGGRNSIYG
;
A
#
# COMPACT_ATOMS: atom_id res chain seq x y z
N MET A 1 7.16 19.91 -10.75
CA MET A 1 5.95 20.25 -11.53
C MET A 1 5.09 19.02 -11.62
N LEU A 2 3.87 19.07 -11.06
CA LEU A 2 2.99 17.91 -10.95
C LEU A 2 2.26 17.65 -12.27
N VAL A 3 2.09 16.37 -12.60
CA VAL A 3 1.47 15.88 -13.83
C VAL A 3 0.31 14.95 -13.46
N TYR A 4 -0.85 15.19 -14.09
CA TYR A 4 -2.15 14.62 -13.75
C TYR A 4 -2.83 14.11 -15.01
N TYR A 5 -3.46 12.94 -14.97
CA TYR A 5 -4.15 12.41 -16.15
C TYR A 5 -5.58 12.96 -16.25
N ASN A 6 -5.90 13.71 -17.30
CA ASN A 6 -7.24 14.19 -17.54
C ASN A 6 -8.04 13.14 -18.33
N VAL A 7 -9.14 12.67 -17.76
CA VAL A 7 -9.98 11.59 -18.33
C VAL A 7 -10.76 12.05 -19.55
N ASP A 8 -11.19 13.31 -19.58
CA ASP A 8 -11.97 13.87 -20.69
C ASP A 8 -11.12 14.05 -21.95
N SER A 9 -9.85 14.44 -21.77
CA SER A 9 -8.92 14.65 -22.87
C SER A 9 -7.95 13.49 -23.11
N ASN A 10 -7.98 12.46 -22.27
CA ASN A 10 -7.05 11.31 -22.33
C ASN A 10 -5.57 11.76 -22.38
N GLU A 11 -5.23 12.82 -21.64
CA GLU A 11 -3.94 13.52 -21.71
C GLU A 11 -3.41 13.88 -20.32
N PHE A 12 -2.09 13.89 -20.19
CA PHE A 12 -1.42 14.40 -19.00
C PHE A 12 -1.41 15.94 -18.96
N LYS A 13 -1.96 16.53 -17.89
CA LYS A 13 -2.00 17.96 -17.61
C LYS A 13 -1.12 18.33 -16.41
N ARG A 14 -0.56 19.53 -16.44
CA ARG A 14 0.27 20.09 -15.34
C ARG A 14 -0.64 20.72 -14.27
N GLU A 15 -0.19 20.77 -13.01
CA GLU A 15 -0.92 21.44 -11.91
C GLU A 15 -1.40 22.85 -12.23
N SER A 16 -0.56 23.61 -12.94
CA SER A 16 -0.85 24.97 -13.36
C SER A 16 -2.00 25.09 -14.36
N GLN A 17 -2.56 23.97 -14.84
CA GLN A 17 -3.67 23.93 -15.78
C GLN A 17 -5.03 23.69 -15.11
N PHE A 18 -5.08 23.63 -13.77
CA PHE A 18 -6.33 23.49 -13.00
C PHE A 18 -6.78 24.83 -12.43
N SER A 19 -8.10 25.06 -12.38
CA SER A 19 -8.71 26.36 -12.03
C SER A 19 -8.90 26.61 -10.52
N SER A 20 -8.66 25.61 -9.67
CA SER A 20 -8.78 25.72 -8.20
C SER A 20 -7.86 24.73 -7.50
N THR A 21 -7.65 24.94 -6.20
CA THR A 21 -6.82 24.07 -5.37
C THR A 21 -7.37 22.64 -5.34
N PRO A 22 -6.52 21.59 -5.45
CA PRO A 22 -6.97 20.24 -5.81
C PRO A 22 -7.80 19.50 -4.76
N ALA A 23 -7.99 20.06 -3.56
CA ALA A 23 -8.71 19.43 -2.46
C ALA A 23 -10.25 19.52 -2.59
N GLU A 24 -10.79 20.43 -3.41
CA GLU A 24 -12.25 20.69 -3.48
C GLU A 24 -12.94 20.13 -4.73
N VAL A 25 -12.19 19.47 -5.62
CA VAL A 25 -12.72 18.96 -6.88
C VAL A 25 -12.58 17.44 -6.92
N ASN A 26 -13.69 16.73 -7.10
CA ASN A 26 -13.72 15.29 -7.34
C ASN A 26 -13.09 14.98 -8.70
N PHE A 27 -11.77 14.96 -8.77
CA PHE A 27 -11.09 14.46 -9.94
C PHE A 27 -11.19 12.95 -9.95
N ILE A 28 -11.80 12.44 -11.02
CA ILE A 28 -11.70 11.05 -11.41
C ILE A 28 -10.39 10.95 -12.19
N PHE A 29 -9.53 10.01 -11.83
CA PHE A 29 -8.32 9.70 -12.58
C PHE A 29 -8.39 8.26 -13.03
N HIS A 30 -7.99 7.98 -14.27
CA HIS A 30 -7.68 6.61 -14.69
C HIS A 30 -6.16 6.50 -14.67
N ALA A 31 -5.65 5.57 -13.87
CA ALA A 31 -4.23 5.29 -13.85
C ALA A 31 -3.83 4.76 -15.25
N PRO A 32 -2.83 5.36 -15.92
CA PRO A 32 -2.46 4.97 -17.28
C PRO A 32 -2.08 3.48 -17.36
N SER A 33 -2.50 2.80 -18.42
CA SER A 33 -2.08 1.42 -18.73
C SER A 33 -0.69 1.35 -19.39
N ASP A 34 -0.19 2.46 -19.94
CA ASP A 34 1.12 2.59 -20.57
C ASP A 34 1.86 3.77 -19.94
N TYR A 35 3.11 3.53 -19.54
CA TYR A 35 3.91 4.40 -18.71
C TYR A 35 5.23 4.83 -19.35
N SER A 36 5.33 4.75 -20.68
CA SER A 36 6.40 5.40 -21.45
C SER A 36 6.61 6.88 -21.06
N ASP A 37 5.53 7.57 -20.64
CA ASP A 37 5.58 8.94 -20.14
C ASP A 37 6.07 9.09 -18.69
N ILE A 38 6.11 8.02 -17.88
CA ILE A 38 6.80 8.06 -16.56
C ILE A 38 8.29 8.29 -16.75
N ALA A 39 8.86 7.71 -17.81
CA ALA A 39 10.30 7.71 -18.03
C ALA A 39 10.82 9.15 -18.22
N SER A 40 10.03 10.02 -18.86
CA SER A 40 10.40 11.40 -19.20
C SER A 40 10.19 12.41 -18.07
N VAL A 41 9.38 12.11 -17.04
CA VAL A 41 9.11 13.04 -15.94
C VAL A 41 10.16 12.90 -14.83
N THR A 42 10.84 14.00 -14.53
CA THR A 42 11.91 14.12 -13.51
C THR A 42 11.38 14.16 -12.06
N TYR A 43 10.07 14.40 -11.87
CA TYR A 43 9.43 14.54 -10.56
C TYR A 43 8.42 13.41 -10.30
N GLY A 44 8.22 13.04 -9.04
CA GLY A 44 7.24 12.03 -8.64
C GLY A 44 5.80 12.40 -9.04
N TYR A 45 4.98 11.39 -9.29
CA TYR A 45 3.56 11.52 -9.59
C TYR A 45 2.74 11.68 -8.31
N ARG A 46 1.61 12.38 -8.37
CA ARG A 46 0.74 12.57 -7.20
C ARG A 46 -0.69 12.15 -7.48
N TRP A 47 -1.21 11.26 -6.64
CA TRP A 47 -2.60 10.79 -6.68
C TRP A 47 -3.43 11.51 -5.62
N PHE A 48 -4.66 11.85 -5.96
CA PHE A 48 -5.64 12.51 -5.07
C PHE A 48 -7.06 12.33 -5.63
N GLY A 49 -8.09 12.65 -4.86
CA GLY A 49 -9.48 12.45 -5.29
C GLY A 49 -9.84 10.97 -5.45
N THR A 50 -10.56 10.62 -6.51
CA THR A 50 -10.88 9.21 -6.83
C THR A 50 -10.03 8.73 -7.99
N VAL A 51 -9.23 7.68 -7.78
CA VAL A 51 -8.36 7.08 -8.80
C VAL A 51 -8.87 5.68 -9.13
N TYR A 52 -9.13 5.43 -10.41
CA TYR A 52 -9.45 4.12 -10.96
C TYR A 52 -8.21 3.48 -11.55
N VAL A 53 -7.96 2.23 -11.19
CA VAL A 53 -6.88 1.39 -11.72
C VAL A 53 -7.52 0.26 -12.51
N ASP A 54 -7.75 0.50 -13.80
CA ASP A 54 -8.50 -0.42 -14.67
C ASP A 54 -7.65 -1.57 -15.22
N ASP A 55 -6.34 -1.37 -15.28
CA ASP A 55 -5.36 -2.39 -15.62
C ASP A 55 -4.21 -2.39 -14.61
N ASP A 56 -3.27 -3.31 -14.75
CA ASP A 56 -2.07 -3.36 -13.92
C ASP A 56 -1.31 -2.02 -14.01
N PHE A 57 -1.03 -1.44 -12.85
CA PHE A 57 -0.33 -0.17 -12.74
C PHE A 57 1.08 -0.38 -12.22
N THR A 58 2.10 0.01 -12.98
CA THR A 58 3.50 -0.17 -12.56
C THR A 58 4.17 1.17 -12.23
N ILE A 59 4.75 1.27 -11.04
CA ILE A 59 5.71 2.31 -10.67
C ILE A 59 7.11 1.77 -10.99
N PRO A 60 7.81 2.28 -12.02
CA PRO A 60 9.12 1.76 -12.40
C PRO A 60 10.22 2.14 -11.42
N ALA A 61 11.35 1.44 -11.51
CA ALA A 61 12.54 1.74 -10.72
C ALA A 61 13.01 3.20 -10.91
N GLY A 62 13.47 3.81 -9.82
CA GLY A 62 13.88 5.22 -9.79
C GLY A 62 12.72 6.23 -9.87
N LYS A 63 11.47 5.78 -9.93
CA LYS A 63 10.29 6.64 -9.99
C LYS A 63 9.50 6.59 -8.69
N ARG A 64 8.65 7.59 -8.49
CA ARG A 64 7.87 7.77 -7.26
C ARG A 64 6.42 8.10 -7.60
N VAL A 65 5.49 7.48 -6.87
CA VAL A 65 4.10 7.94 -6.76
C VAL A 65 3.84 8.28 -5.30
N THR A 66 3.32 9.47 -5.05
CA THR A 66 2.86 9.94 -3.75
C THR A 66 1.34 10.05 -3.79
N VAL A 67 0.65 9.49 -2.80
CA VAL A 67 -0.81 9.53 -2.68
C VAL A 67 -1.18 10.49 -1.55
N ASN A 68 -2.08 11.42 -1.84
CA ASN A 68 -2.56 12.42 -0.89
C ASN A 68 -3.50 11.85 0.16
N PRO A 69 -3.62 12.51 1.33
CA PRO A 69 -4.73 12.28 2.24
C PRO A 69 -6.09 12.30 1.53
N GLY A 70 -7.02 11.47 2.01
CA GLY A 70 -8.39 11.39 1.50
C GLY A 70 -8.56 10.75 0.12
N THR A 71 -7.49 10.26 -0.51
CA THR A 71 -7.60 9.62 -1.84
C THR A 71 -8.36 8.29 -1.76
N ALA A 72 -9.34 8.10 -2.64
CA ALA A 72 -10.03 6.83 -2.85
C ALA A 72 -9.51 6.15 -4.12
N ILE A 73 -8.99 4.93 -4.00
CA ILE A 73 -8.39 4.16 -5.10
C ILE A 73 -9.24 2.92 -5.33
N LYS A 74 -9.74 2.78 -6.56
CA LYS A 74 -10.67 1.74 -7.01
C LYS A 74 -9.98 0.87 -8.05
N VAL A 75 -9.70 -0.37 -7.70
CA VAL A 75 -8.89 -1.28 -8.54
C VAL A 75 -9.77 -2.35 -9.16
N SER A 76 -9.72 -2.49 -10.48
CA SER A 76 -10.53 -3.46 -11.23
C SER A 76 -10.20 -4.92 -10.86
N PRO A 77 -11.15 -5.86 -11.04
CA PRO A 77 -10.97 -7.26 -10.67
C PRO A 77 -9.68 -7.88 -11.19
N GLY A 78 -8.94 -8.54 -10.30
CA GLY A 78 -7.66 -9.19 -10.64
C GLY A 78 -6.49 -8.26 -10.98
N LYS A 79 -6.66 -6.93 -10.98
CA LYS A 79 -5.60 -5.97 -11.28
C LYS A 79 -4.75 -5.63 -10.06
N LYS A 80 -3.50 -5.24 -10.29
CA LYS A 80 -2.51 -4.94 -9.24
C LYS A 80 -1.81 -3.60 -9.45
N ILE A 81 -1.32 -3.07 -8.33
CA ILE A 81 -0.38 -1.96 -8.30
C ILE A 81 1.00 -2.56 -8.04
N ILE A 82 1.90 -2.48 -9.02
CA ILE A 82 3.25 -3.05 -9.00
C ILE A 82 4.23 -1.92 -8.69
N VAL A 83 4.93 -2.04 -7.56
CA VAL A 83 5.89 -1.05 -7.09
C VAL A 83 7.30 -1.59 -7.30
N ASN A 84 7.92 -1.19 -8.41
CA ASN A 84 9.37 -1.36 -8.65
C ASN A 84 10.15 -0.09 -8.31
N GLY A 85 9.47 1.01 -7.96
CA GLY A 85 10.04 2.27 -7.52
C GLY A 85 9.64 2.57 -6.07
N THR A 86 9.26 3.83 -5.80
CA THR A 86 8.81 4.29 -4.49
C THR A 86 7.31 4.58 -4.49
N PHE A 87 6.58 4.03 -3.52
CA PHE A 87 5.17 4.33 -3.30
C PHE A 87 4.97 4.91 -1.90
N GLU A 88 4.49 6.16 -1.84
CA GLU A 88 4.28 6.88 -0.58
C GLU A 88 2.80 7.20 -0.40
N LEU A 89 2.17 6.59 0.59
CA LEU A 89 0.80 6.88 0.99
C LEU A 89 0.90 7.76 2.22
N LEU A 90 0.54 9.03 2.04
CA LEU A 90 0.68 10.05 3.07
C LEU A 90 -0.70 10.41 3.63
N GLY A 91 -1.48 9.41 4.03
CA GLY A 91 -2.78 9.64 4.64
C GLY A 91 -2.65 10.34 5.99
N THR A 92 -3.79 10.71 6.58
CA THR A 92 -3.85 11.16 7.97
C THR A 92 -4.95 10.41 8.72
N SER A 93 -4.96 10.50 10.04
CA SER A 93 -6.02 9.90 10.86
C SER A 93 -7.42 10.46 10.54
N SER A 94 -7.52 11.72 10.13
CA SER A 94 -8.78 12.36 9.71
C SER A 94 -9.13 12.10 8.26
N GLU A 95 -8.13 11.86 7.40
CA GLU A 95 -8.30 11.67 5.96
C GLU A 95 -7.48 10.48 5.46
N PRO A 96 -7.88 9.24 5.83
CA PRO A 96 -7.17 8.06 5.41
C PRO A 96 -7.31 7.82 3.91
N ILE A 97 -6.26 7.27 3.30
CA ILE A 97 -6.29 6.79 1.91
C ILE A 97 -7.04 5.46 1.87
N THR A 98 -7.95 5.25 0.92
CA THR A 98 -8.72 3.99 0.82
C THR A 98 -8.42 3.27 -0.48
N PHE A 99 -8.03 2.00 -0.42
CA PHE A 99 -7.97 1.08 -1.55
C PHE A 99 -9.12 0.08 -1.46
N ASP A 100 -9.84 -0.10 -2.55
CA ASP A 100 -10.97 -1.02 -2.63
C ASP A 100 -11.13 -1.59 -4.04
N LYS A 101 -11.85 -2.70 -4.16
CA LYS A 101 -12.22 -3.27 -5.46
C LYS A 101 -13.16 -2.33 -6.22
N ASN A 102 -13.02 -2.34 -7.55
CA ASN A 102 -13.93 -1.73 -8.50
C ASN A 102 -14.76 -2.81 -9.20
N GLY A 103 -15.65 -3.47 -8.45
CA GLY A 103 -16.48 -4.55 -8.99
C GLY A 103 -16.86 -5.60 -7.94
N SER A 104 -17.33 -6.75 -8.41
CA SER A 104 -17.80 -7.85 -7.56
C SER A 104 -16.67 -8.71 -7.00
N SER A 105 -15.62 -8.95 -7.78
CA SER A 105 -14.48 -9.79 -7.40
C SER A 105 -13.33 -8.99 -6.80
N ASN A 106 -12.47 -9.67 -6.04
CA ASN A 106 -11.29 -9.05 -5.45
C ASN A 106 -10.33 -8.54 -6.53
N TRP A 107 -9.68 -7.41 -6.23
CA TRP A 107 -8.47 -6.99 -6.95
C TRP A 107 -7.28 -7.82 -6.45
N TYR A 108 -6.16 -7.79 -7.16
CA TYR A 108 -5.03 -8.64 -6.79
C TYR A 108 -4.31 -8.13 -5.55
N GLY A 109 -3.93 -6.85 -5.52
CA GLY A 109 -3.19 -6.27 -4.40
C GLY A 109 -2.17 -5.21 -4.77
N ILE A 110 -1.50 -4.66 -3.75
CA ILE A 110 -0.29 -3.84 -3.89
C ILE A 110 0.90 -4.79 -3.81
N VAL A 111 1.67 -4.90 -4.90
CA VAL A 111 2.87 -5.74 -5.00
C VAL A 111 4.10 -4.86 -4.92
N ILE A 112 4.87 -4.96 -3.84
CA ILE A 112 6.08 -4.17 -3.61
C ILE A 112 7.30 -5.05 -3.82
N ASN A 113 8.02 -4.81 -4.91
CA ASN A 113 9.23 -5.55 -5.25
C ASN A 113 10.48 -4.85 -4.69
N SER A 114 11.49 -5.64 -4.36
CA SER A 114 12.81 -5.10 -4.03
C SER A 114 13.37 -4.30 -5.21
N ALA A 115 13.74 -3.05 -4.99
CA ALA A 115 14.45 -2.23 -5.96
C ALA A 115 15.52 -1.40 -5.24
N SER A 116 16.64 -1.17 -5.92
CA SER A 116 17.71 -0.35 -5.35
C SER A 116 17.25 1.09 -5.17
N GLY A 117 17.50 1.64 -3.98
CA GLY A 117 17.16 3.02 -3.65
C GLY A 117 15.66 3.32 -3.55
N SER A 118 14.79 2.29 -3.48
CA SER A 118 13.38 2.48 -3.14
C SER A 118 13.14 2.38 -1.64
N SER A 119 12.28 3.26 -1.12
CA SER A 119 11.76 3.21 0.24
C SER A 119 10.29 3.59 0.17
N SER A 120 9.42 2.57 0.20
CA SER A 120 7.98 2.79 0.17
C SER A 120 7.45 2.93 1.58
N ARG A 121 6.54 3.88 1.77
CA ARG A 121 5.93 4.19 3.06
C ARG A 121 4.43 4.19 2.93
N ILE A 122 3.76 3.34 3.68
CA ILE A 122 2.32 3.19 3.71
C ILE A 122 1.83 3.65 5.07
N GLU A 123 1.21 4.83 5.12
CA GLU A 123 0.72 5.40 6.37
C GLU A 123 -0.73 5.88 6.25
N TYR A 124 -1.53 5.63 7.30
CA TYR A 124 -2.94 6.02 7.38
C TYR A 124 -3.75 5.60 6.14
N ALA A 125 -3.63 4.33 5.76
CA ALA A 125 -4.41 3.74 4.68
C ALA A 125 -5.46 2.73 5.20
N THR A 126 -6.49 2.49 4.39
CA THR A 126 -7.41 1.35 4.51
C THR A 126 -7.33 0.53 3.24
N ILE A 127 -6.81 -0.69 3.31
CA ILE A 127 -6.61 -1.58 2.17
C ILE A 127 -7.50 -2.80 2.36
N LYS A 128 -8.44 -3.04 1.42
CA LYS A 128 -9.42 -4.10 1.59
C LYS A 128 -9.89 -4.75 0.30
N ASN A 129 -10.54 -5.91 0.43
CA ASN A 129 -11.19 -6.65 -0.65
C ASN A 129 -10.21 -7.09 -1.77
N ALA A 130 -9.01 -7.51 -1.40
CA ALA A 130 -7.95 -7.97 -2.31
C ALA A 130 -7.64 -9.47 -2.15
N SER A 131 -6.98 -10.08 -3.13
CA SER A 131 -6.34 -11.39 -2.90
C SER A 131 -5.17 -11.24 -1.92
N TYR A 132 -4.33 -10.24 -2.14
CA TYR A 132 -3.24 -9.85 -1.25
C TYR A 132 -3.42 -8.37 -0.91
N GLY A 133 -3.69 -8.00 0.34
CA GLY A 133 -3.80 -6.59 0.70
C GLY A 133 -2.50 -5.85 0.35
N ILE A 134 -1.40 -6.34 0.93
CA ILE A 134 -0.04 -5.97 0.55
C ILE A 134 0.77 -7.25 0.34
N TYR A 135 1.35 -7.40 -0.85
CA TYR A 135 2.33 -8.43 -1.16
C TYR A 135 3.72 -7.79 -1.26
N ILE A 136 4.59 -8.08 -0.30
CA ILE A 136 5.99 -7.70 -0.28
C ILE A 136 6.83 -8.84 -0.85
N ASN A 137 7.62 -8.53 -1.89
CA ASN A 137 8.51 -9.46 -2.58
C ASN A 137 9.96 -8.94 -2.48
N GLY A 138 10.66 -9.36 -1.42
CA GLY A 138 12.04 -8.98 -1.15
C GLY A 138 12.27 -7.54 -0.66
N ALA A 139 11.24 -6.69 -0.66
CA ALA A 139 11.34 -5.29 -0.24
C ALA A 139 11.21 -5.11 1.28
N SER A 140 11.57 -3.93 1.78
CA SER A 140 11.44 -3.54 3.18
C SER A 140 10.69 -2.20 3.33
N PRO A 141 9.40 -2.13 2.96
CA PRO A 141 8.60 -0.93 3.19
C PRO A 141 8.33 -0.67 4.68
N GLU A 142 7.98 0.57 4.98
CA GLU A 142 7.40 0.98 6.25
C GLU A 142 5.86 0.97 6.13
N ILE A 143 5.17 0.26 7.02
CA ILE A 143 3.71 0.15 7.04
C ILE A 143 3.21 0.55 8.42
N TYR A 144 2.64 1.74 8.53
CA TYR A 144 2.24 2.35 9.79
C TYR A 144 0.79 2.80 9.80
N ASP A 145 0.16 2.76 10.96
CA ASP A 145 -1.16 3.37 11.20
C ASP A 145 -2.22 2.97 10.16
N THR A 146 -2.12 1.76 9.62
CA THR A 146 -2.87 1.30 8.45
C THR A 146 -3.80 0.16 8.80
N LYS A 147 -5.00 0.18 8.24
CA LYS A 147 -5.97 -0.90 8.32
C LYS A 147 -5.89 -1.77 7.08
N ILE A 148 -5.69 -3.07 7.26
CA ILE A 148 -5.64 -4.05 6.17
C ILE A 148 -6.64 -5.16 6.49
N ASN A 149 -7.68 -5.30 5.67
CA ASN A 149 -8.79 -6.18 6.04
C ASN A 149 -9.54 -6.82 4.88
N ASN A 150 -10.18 -7.96 5.14
CA ASN A 150 -11.02 -8.66 4.16
C ASN A 150 -10.28 -8.99 2.85
N CYS A 151 -9.04 -9.46 2.99
CA CYS A 151 -8.24 -9.97 1.89
C CYS A 151 -8.01 -11.48 2.05
N THR A 152 -7.63 -12.23 1.01
CA THR A 152 -7.23 -13.64 1.21
C THR A 152 -6.02 -13.72 2.15
N TYR A 153 -4.99 -12.93 1.86
CA TYR A 153 -3.91 -12.60 2.80
C TYR A 153 -3.92 -11.09 3.00
N ASN A 154 -3.98 -10.62 4.25
CA ASN A 154 -3.89 -9.17 4.49
C ASN A 154 -2.48 -8.68 4.16
N VAL A 155 -1.45 -9.27 4.77
CA VAL A 155 -0.05 -9.01 4.43
C VAL A 155 0.66 -10.32 4.07
N TYR A 156 1.25 -10.38 2.89
CA TYR A 156 2.05 -11.52 2.44
C TYR A 156 3.49 -11.06 2.18
N ILE A 157 4.45 -11.71 2.81
CA ILE A 157 5.86 -11.29 2.80
C ILE A 157 6.70 -12.48 2.32
N SER A 158 7.27 -12.33 1.12
CA SER A 158 8.21 -13.29 0.54
C SER A 158 9.57 -12.61 0.40
N GLY A 159 10.46 -12.84 1.36
CA GLY A 159 11.70 -12.08 1.47
C GLY A 159 11.51 -10.65 1.99
N GLY A 160 12.63 -10.03 2.38
CA GLY A 160 12.67 -8.66 2.88
C GLY A 160 12.46 -8.54 4.40
N SER A 161 12.57 -7.30 4.88
CA SER A 161 12.49 -6.98 6.31
C SER A 161 11.64 -5.71 6.51
N PRO A 162 10.33 -5.76 6.21
CA PRO A 162 9.46 -4.61 6.38
C PRO A 162 9.23 -4.28 7.86
N ASP A 163 8.91 -3.02 8.08
CA ASP A 163 8.58 -2.48 9.39
C ASP A 163 7.07 -2.26 9.51
N LEU A 164 6.46 -2.81 10.55
CA LEU A 164 5.03 -2.76 10.82
C LEU A 164 4.76 -2.21 12.23
N ALA A 165 4.02 -1.11 12.33
CA ALA A 165 3.62 -0.54 13.62
C ALA A 165 2.22 0.10 13.56
N ARG A 166 1.45 0.01 14.65
CA ARG A 166 0.12 0.62 14.81
C ARG A 166 -0.88 0.20 13.73
N ASN A 167 -0.71 -0.97 13.14
CA ASN A 167 -1.61 -1.48 12.11
C ASN A 167 -2.77 -2.26 12.72
N THR A 168 -3.91 -2.26 12.04
CA THR A 168 -5.03 -3.16 12.32
C THR A 168 -5.18 -4.16 11.17
N ILE A 169 -4.95 -5.43 11.44
CA ILE A 169 -4.95 -6.52 10.46
C ILE A 169 -6.02 -7.54 10.83
N THR A 170 -7.11 -7.56 10.08
CA THR A 170 -8.35 -8.29 10.47
C THR A 170 -9.05 -8.96 9.31
N TYR A 171 -9.81 -10.02 9.57
CA TYR A 171 -10.69 -10.64 8.58
C TYR A 171 -9.95 -11.14 7.33
N ALA A 172 -8.72 -11.63 7.45
CA ALA A 172 -8.12 -12.36 6.35
C ALA A 172 -8.88 -13.68 6.13
N GLY A 173 -9.09 -14.06 4.87
CA GLY A 173 -9.63 -15.38 4.50
C GLY A 173 -8.63 -16.53 4.67
N MET A 174 -7.38 -16.21 5.02
CA MET A 174 -6.36 -17.16 5.45
C MET A 174 -5.63 -16.56 6.66
N HIS A 175 -4.39 -16.11 6.48
CA HIS A 175 -3.58 -15.54 7.56
C HIS A 175 -3.58 -14.02 7.54
N GLY A 176 -3.52 -13.41 8.73
CA GLY A 176 -3.35 -11.96 8.86
C GLY A 176 -2.02 -11.51 8.24
N VAL A 177 -0.92 -12.14 8.67
CA VAL A 177 0.41 -11.91 8.12
C VAL A 177 1.06 -13.26 7.80
N TYR A 178 1.43 -13.45 6.55
CA TYR A 178 2.16 -14.62 6.08
C TYR A 178 3.61 -14.25 5.76
N CYS A 179 4.56 -15.00 6.30
CA CYS A 179 5.99 -14.76 6.12
C CYS A 179 6.70 -16.00 5.59
N THR A 180 7.43 -15.86 4.49
CA THR A 180 8.32 -16.89 3.95
C THR A 180 9.67 -16.27 3.57
N ASN A 181 10.76 -16.83 4.11
CA ASN A 181 12.12 -16.30 3.97
C ASN A 181 12.26 -14.80 4.33
N ALA A 182 11.46 -14.32 5.29
CA ALA A 182 11.32 -12.89 5.60
C ALA A 182 11.58 -12.57 7.07
N SER A 183 12.04 -11.35 7.34
CA SER A 183 12.37 -10.90 8.69
C SER A 183 11.63 -9.61 9.07
N PRO A 184 10.28 -9.61 9.11
CA PRO A 184 9.52 -8.41 9.44
C PRO A 184 9.69 -8.00 10.90
N SER A 185 9.69 -6.70 11.14
CA SER A 185 9.70 -6.10 12.46
C SER A 185 8.32 -5.52 12.79
N PHE A 186 7.68 -6.05 13.83
CA PHE A 186 6.42 -5.51 14.39
C PHE A 186 6.69 -4.52 15.53
N SER A 187 7.89 -3.97 15.60
CA SER A 187 8.28 -2.96 16.61
C SER A 187 9.53 -2.20 16.17
N PRO A 188 9.49 -1.45 15.06
CA PRO A 188 10.65 -0.77 14.51
C PRO A 188 11.11 0.42 15.36
N GLY A 189 12.39 0.43 15.73
CA GLY A 189 13.06 1.56 16.38
C GLY A 189 12.54 1.88 17.78
N THR A 190 12.19 3.15 18.01
CA THR A 190 11.69 3.68 19.30
C THR A 190 10.16 3.69 19.40
N ALA A 191 9.46 3.30 18.34
CA ALA A 191 8.00 3.24 18.33
C ALA A 191 7.51 1.91 18.92
N TYR A 192 6.42 1.97 19.68
CA TYR A 192 5.73 0.75 20.09
C TYR A 192 5.14 0.05 18.86
N GLY A 193 5.20 -1.28 18.87
CA GLY A 193 4.60 -2.12 17.85
C GLY A 193 3.12 -1.83 17.67
N ASP A 194 2.32 -1.90 18.74
CA ASP A 194 0.90 -1.53 18.78
C ASP A 194 0.05 -2.11 17.62
N ASN A 195 0.50 -3.21 17.00
CA ASN A 195 -0.27 -3.85 15.94
C ASN A 195 -1.39 -4.67 16.59
N VAL A 196 -2.58 -4.63 15.98
CA VAL A 196 -3.74 -5.44 16.36
C VAL A 196 -4.02 -6.42 15.22
N ILE A 197 -3.74 -7.69 15.45
CA ILE A 197 -3.89 -8.77 14.47
C ILE A 197 -4.89 -9.77 15.04
N ARG A 198 -6.13 -9.75 14.55
CA ARG A 198 -7.23 -10.51 15.14
C ARG A 198 -8.30 -10.90 14.13
N GLU A 199 -9.15 -11.85 14.48
CA GLU A 199 -10.31 -12.24 13.65
C GLU A 199 -9.91 -12.59 12.21
N ASN A 200 -8.77 -13.26 12.05
CA ASN A 200 -8.32 -13.81 10.77
C ASN A 200 -8.70 -15.30 10.74
N GLU A 201 -9.05 -15.83 9.57
CA GLU A 201 -9.66 -17.16 9.45
C GLU A 201 -8.77 -18.30 9.95
N GLU A 202 -7.45 -18.21 9.71
CA GLU A 202 -6.49 -19.22 10.15
C GLU A 202 -5.55 -18.73 11.28
N ILE A 203 -4.46 -18.03 10.95
CA ILE A 203 -3.40 -17.66 11.90
C ILE A 203 -3.13 -16.16 11.80
N GLY A 204 -2.97 -15.49 12.94
CA GLY A 204 -2.62 -14.07 12.98
C GLY A 204 -1.30 -13.76 12.27
N ILE A 205 -0.20 -14.40 12.71
CA ILE A 205 1.10 -14.36 12.04
C ILE A 205 1.58 -15.79 11.78
N TYR A 206 1.71 -16.17 10.52
CA TYR A 206 2.22 -17.46 10.10
C TYR A 206 3.59 -17.29 9.43
N ALA A 207 4.65 -17.70 10.13
CA ALA A 207 6.03 -17.61 9.66
C ALA A 207 6.59 -19.00 9.36
N ILE A 208 7.09 -19.19 8.13
CA ILE A 208 7.62 -20.46 7.65
C ILE A 208 8.98 -20.29 6.96
N ASN A 209 9.66 -21.41 6.70
CA ASN A 209 11.00 -21.43 6.10
C ASN A 209 11.98 -20.58 6.93
N ASN A 210 12.92 -19.90 6.30
CA ASN A 210 13.92 -19.05 6.96
C ASN A 210 13.34 -17.68 7.40
N SER A 211 12.19 -17.67 8.06
CA SER A 211 11.55 -16.43 8.51
C SER A 211 11.83 -16.14 9.99
N SER A 212 12.10 -14.88 10.30
CA SER A 212 12.39 -14.41 11.66
C SER A 212 11.53 -13.18 11.99
N VAL A 213 10.39 -13.42 12.63
CA VAL A 213 9.47 -12.34 13.02
C VAL A 213 9.94 -11.71 14.33
N PHE A 214 10.18 -10.40 14.32
CA PHE A 214 10.50 -9.64 15.52
C PHE A 214 9.25 -8.98 16.08
N LEU A 215 8.84 -9.36 17.30
CA LEU A 215 7.64 -8.84 17.95
C LEU A 215 7.92 -7.72 18.97
N GLY A 216 9.18 -7.32 19.19
CA GLY A 216 9.57 -6.28 20.15
C GLY A 216 10.35 -6.80 21.36
N ILE A 217 10.80 -5.88 22.23
CA ILE A 217 11.50 -6.18 23.51
C ILE A 217 10.71 -5.60 24.69
N VAL A 218 10.91 -6.20 25.88
CA VAL A 218 10.08 -6.02 27.08
C VAL A 218 10.01 -4.57 27.59
N ASP A 219 11.05 -3.75 27.37
CA ASP A 219 11.15 -2.38 27.92
C ASP A 219 10.95 -1.26 26.89
N LEU A 220 11.04 -1.57 25.60
CA LEU A 220 10.89 -0.66 24.46
C LEU A 220 10.29 -1.45 23.28
N GLY A 221 9.00 -1.28 23.02
CA GLY A 221 8.36 -1.94 21.89
C GLY A 221 7.44 -3.12 22.23
N GLY A 222 6.87 -3.72 21.20
CA GLY A 222 6.21 -5.02 21.26
C GLY A 222 4.82 -5.17 21.89
N ARG A 223 4.09 -4.09 22.12
CA ARG A 223 2.66 -4.11 22.52
C ARG A 223 1.71 -4.59 21.40
N ASN A 224 2.06 -5.69 20.76
CA ASN A 224 1.30 -6.30 19.68
C ASN A 224 0.20 -7.19 20.28
N SER A 225 -1.04 -6.96 19.89
CA SER A 225 -2.19 -7.78 20.27
C SER A 225 -2.48 -8.77 19.14
N ILE A 226 -2.10 -10.03 19.35
CA ILE A 226 -2.29 -11.11 18.37
C ILE A 226 -3.18 -12.17 19.01
N TYR A 227 -4.41 -12.31 18.53
CA TYR A 227 -5.36 -13.29 19.05
C TYR A 227 -6.31 -13.78 17.96
N GLY A 228 -6.82 -15.01 18.13
CA GLY A 228 -7.82 -15.61 17.24
C GLY A 228 -9.20 -15.06 17.49
#